data_AF-A0A4V2AJA6-F1
#
_entry.id   AF-A0A4V2AJA6-F1
#
_cell.length_a   1.000
_cell.length_b   1.000
_cell.length_c   1.000
_cell.angle_alpha   90.00
_cell.angle_beta   90.00
_cell.angle_gamma   90.00
#
_symmetry.space_group_name_H-M   'P 1'
#
loop_
_entity.id
_entity.type
_entity.pdbx_description
1 polymer ?
#
loop_
_entity_poly.entity_id
_entity_poly.type
_entity_poly.pdbx_seq_one_letter_code
_entity_poly.pdbx_strand_id
1 'polypeptide(L)'
;MDPQSPVSSGSAGSAGDAGISESSGSAADGGAATSTSTSAAGPQDGAVAAPPVGEGTGSSSAPPSSFGSAASELSRKRDRLLGLVIVAASFAVCLALSFWAKEKSEPETSEPPGPPTVAGIVGYPKEVDAVETLKAARGLTRRKALRGIVLEGVSSAGTLDLSEATARARFVFQSEPGEGPQPPREPGTLPKRVTCGKQNVVLRTGGMVAEPDQADHPCPPGGVEALPEPQCSARALWKLARRRHIPSESAARIEYYRAKAGPAWRFEVPGTVHRFMMYGDCKRELSGPEAQGSVP
;
A
#
# COMPACT_ATOMS: atom_id res chain seq x y z
N MET A 1 -24.44 32.44 -68.73
CA MET A 1 -23.73 31.74 -69.82
C MET A 1 -22.53 31.07 -69.18
N ASP A 2 -22.70 29.81 -68.77
CA ASP A 2 -21.61 28.87 -68.53
C ASP A 2 -20.93 28.51 -69.87
N PRO A 3 -19.69 28.01 -69.84
CA PRO A 3 -19.55 26.56 -69.98
C PRO A 3 -18.50 25.89 -69.07
N GLN A 4 -18.98 24.88 -68.34
CA GLN A 4 -18.45 23.51 -68.12
C GLN A 4 -16.95 23.18 -68.32
N SER A 5 -16.35 22.68 -67.22
CA SER A 5 -15.59 21.42 -66.97
C SER A 5 -14.76 20.73 -68.08
N PRO A 6 -13.63 20.05 -67.73
CA PRO A 6 -13.70 18.64 -67.29
C PRO A 6 -12.69 18.24 -66.17
N VAL A 7 -13.12 17.44 -65.18
CA VAL A 7 -12.89 15.98 -64.99
C VAL A 7 -11.42 15.50 -65.03
N SER A 8 -10.92 14.95 -63.92
CA SER A 8 -10.01 13.80 -63.92
C SER A 8 -10.07 13.02 -62.59
N SER A 9 -10.72 11.87 -62.72
CA SER A 9 -10.71 10.67 -61.88
C SER A 9 -9.36 9.94 -61.95
N GLY A 10 -8.94 9.25 -60.87
CA GLY A 10 -8.04 8.11 -61.04
C GLY A 10 -7.28 7.61 -59.80
N SER A 11 -7.39 6.29 -59.58
CA SER A 11 -6.54 5.37 -58.80
C SER A 11 -6.77 5.33 -57.28
N ALA A 12 -7.30 4.25 -56.67
CA ALA A 12 -7.13 2.80 -56.82
C ALA A 12 -5.71 2.31 -56.54
N GLY A 13 -5.58 1.46 -55.51
CA GLY A 13 -4.40 0.71 -55.08
C GLY A 13 -4.11 0.93 -53.58
N SER A 14 -3.86 -0.07 -52.73
CA SER A 14 -3.78 -1.51 -52.90
C SER A 14 -3.86 -2.13 -51.50
N ALA A 15 -4.56 -3.26 -51.38
CA ALA A 15 -4.42 -4.15 -50.24
C ALA A 15 -2.97 -4.66 -50.17
N GLY A 16 -2.38 -4.62 -48.98
CA GLY A 16 -1.10 -5.21 -48.65
C GLY A 16 -1.30 -6.20 -47.52
N ASP A 17 -1.66 -7.41 -47.90
CA ASP A 17 -1.63 -8.63 -47.09
C ASP A 17 -0.21 -9.19 -47.15
N ALA A 18 0.45 -9.34 -46.01
CA ALA A 18 1.69 -10.11 -45.90
C ALA A 18 1.99 -10.47 -44.44
N GLY A 19 2.04 -11.77 -44.17
CA GLY A 19 3.13 -12.32 -43.38
C GLY A 19 2.78 -12.89 -42.02
N ILE A 20 2.10 -14.03 -42.03
CA ILE A 20 2.26 -15.07 -41.00
C ILE A 20 3.74 -15.47 -40.98
N SER A 21 4.36 -15.52 -39.79
CA SER A 21 5.58 -16.29 -39.55
C SER A 21 5.49 -16.89 -38.16
N GLU A 22 4.89 -18.07 -38.12
CA GLU A 22 5.16 -19.09 -37.11
C GLU A 22 6.64 -19.52 -37.22
N SER A 23 7.37 -19.47 -36.11
CA SER A 23 8.57 -20.28 -35.95
C SER A 23 8.43 -21.09 -34.67
N SER A 24 7.86 -22.27 -34.85
CA SER A 24 7.94 -23.42 -33.97
C SER A 24 9.39 -23.93 -33.96
N GLY A 25 9.98 -24.00 -32.77
CA GLY A 25 11.27 -24.63 -32.50
C GLY A 25 11.14 -25.56 -31.31
N SER A 26 10.96 -26.85 -31.61
CA SER A 26 10.84 -27.95 -30.66
C SER A 26 12.19 -28.37 -30.05
N ALA A 27 12.08 -28.82 -28.80
CA ALA A 27 12.73 -29.97 -28.16
C ALA A 27 14.28 -30.01 -28.06
N ALA A 28 14.74 -30.00 -26.81
CA ALA A 28 15.72 -30.98 -26.36
C ALA A 28 15.46 -31.35 -24.88
N ASP A 29 15.26 -32.65 -24.69
CA ASP A 29 15.14 -33.40 -23.45
C ASP A 29 16.36 -33.26 -22.52
N GLY A 30 16.13 -33.59 -21.25
CA GLY A 30 17.12 -34.34 -20.46
C GLY A 30 17.40 -33.79 -19.07
N GLY A 31 16.96 -34.49 -18.03
CA GLY A 31 17.49 -34.26 -16.69
C GLY A 31 16.61 -34.72 -15.54
N ALA A 32 16.40 -36.03 -15.44
CA ALA A 32 15.84 -36.66 -14.26
C ALA A 32 16.78 -36.58 -13.05
N ALA A 33 16.15 -36.58 -11.86
CA ALA A 33 16.69 -36.96 -10.56
C ALA A 33 17.71 -36.01 -9.90
N THR A 34 17.42 -35.58 -8.66
CA THR A 34 17.82 -36.35 -7.46
C THR A 34 17.50 -35.53 -6.22
N SER A 35 16.65 -36.11 -5.38
CA SER A 35 16.44 -35.73 -3.99
C SER A 35 17.76 -35.93 -3.23
N THR A 36 18.33 -34.88 -2.66
CA THR A 36 19.40 -35.02 -1.67
C THR A 36 19.05 -34.22 -0.43
N SER A 37 18.39 -34.91 0.49
CA SER A 37 18.45 -34.65 1.91
C SER A 37 19.90 -34.73 2.39
N THR A 38 20.45 -33.66 2.95
CA THR A 38 21.70 -33.71 3.70
C THR A 38 21.40 -33.46 5.16
N SER A 39 21.32 -34.58 5.88
CA SER A 39 21.54 -34.68 7.32
C SER A 39 23.00 -34.39 7.64
N ALA A 40 23.25 -33.51 8.60
CA ALA A 40 24.43 -33.49 9.46
C ALA A 40 23.94 -32.99 10.83
N ALA A 41 23.65 -33.89 11.77
CA ALA A 41 24.62 -34.52 12.68
C ALA A 41 25.31 -33.47 13.58
N GLY A 42 24.71 -33.25 14.75
CA GLY A 42 25.36 -32.68 15.93
C GLY A 42 24.75 -33.34 17.17
N PRO A 43 25.45 -34.27 17.83
CA PRO A 43 24.99 -34.88 19.07
C PRO A 43 25.37 -33.97 20.24
N GLN A 44 24.42 -33.66 21.13
CA GLN A 44 24.75 -33.29 22.50
C GLN A 44 23.88 -34.09 23.45
N ASP A 45 24.50 -35.15 23.93
CA ASP A 45 24.23 -35.80 25.21
C ASP A 45 24.13 -34.75 26.33
N GLY A 46 23.12 -34.91 27.16
CA GLY A 46 22.88 -34.09 28.34
C GLY A 46 21.84 -34.75 29.23
N ALA A 47 22.20 -35.91 29.78
CA ALA A 47 21.50 -36.55 30.88
C ALA A 47 21.33 -35.58 32.06
N VAL A 48 20.30 -35.78 32.89
CA VAL A 48 20.42 -36.00 34.35
C VAL A 48 19.05 -35.85 35.06
N ALA A 49 18.71 -36.91 35.79
CA ALA A 49 17.89 -36.99 37.02
C ALA A 49 16.36 -36.83 36.98
N ALA A 50 15.69 -37.99 37.02
CA ALA A 50 14.65 -38.29 38.01
C ALA A 50 15.24 -39.30 39.03
N PRO A 51 14.58 -39.69 40.15
CA PRO A 51 13.63 -39.05 41.07
C PRO A 51 14.19 -39.10 42.53
N PRO A 52 13.38 -38.94 43.61
CA PRO A 52 12.96 -40.18 44.25
C PRO A 52 11.53 -40.21 44.80
N VAL A 53 11.02 -41.44 44.81
CA VAL A 53 9.91 -41.97 45.59
C VAL A 53 10.28 -41.90 47.08
N GLY A 54 9.35 -41.43 47.92
CA GLY A 54 9.43 -41.52 49.37
C GLY A 54 8.17 -42.15 49.93
N GLU A 55 8.18 -43.46 50.10
CA GLU A 55 7.32 -44.17 51.04
C GLU A 55 7.84 -43.93 52.46
N GLY A 56 6.92 -43.56 53.36
CA GLY A 56 7.19 -43.41 54.79
C GLY A 56 5.93 -43.76 55.57
N THR A 57 5.73 -45.04 55.81
CA THR A 57 4.81 -45.57 56.81
C THR A 57 5.35 -45.29 58.21
N GLY A 58 4.53 -44.67 59.06
CA GLY A 58 4.87 -44.38 60.45
C GLY A 58 3.62 -44.05 61.25
N SER A 59 2.97 -45.10 61.75
CA SER A 59 1.83 -45.05 62.65
C SER A 59 2.26 -44.52 64.02
N SER A 60 1.58 -43.49 64.55
CA SER A 60 1.51 -43.29 65.99
C SER A 60 0.21 -42.60 66.39
N SER A 61 -0.54 -43.34 67.20
CA SER A 61 -1.87 -43.10 67.74
C SER A 61 -1.81 -42.42 69.10
N ALA A 62 -2.52 -41.29 69.29
CA ALA A 62 -3.17 -40.91 70.56
C ALA A 62 -4.11 -39.69 70.37
N PRO A 63 -5.18 -39.54 71.19
CA PRO A 63 -6.43 -38.90 70.80
C PRO A 63 -6.58 -37.43 71.26
N PRO A 64 -7.70 -36.76 70.91
CA PRO A 64 -7.79 -35.30 70.83
C PRO A 64 -8.32 -34.67 72.12
N SER A 65 -7.82 -33.48 72.41
CA SER A 65 -8.36 -32.55 73.40
C SER A 65 -7.91 -31.17 72.94
N SER A 66 -8.68 -30.09 72.92
CA SER A 66 -10.07 -29.77 73.24
C SER A 66 -10.15 -28.26 72.98
N PHE A 67 -11.33 -27.73 72.66
CA PHE A 67 -11.65 -26.30 72.52
C PHE A 67 -11.14 -25.63 71.23
N GLY A 68 -11.77 -26.03 70.13
CA GLY A 68 -11.97 -25.14 68.99
C GLY A 68 -12.69 -23.87 69.46
N SER A 69 -11.92 -22.82 69.71
CA SER A 69 -12.44 -21.47 69.89
C SER A 69 -13.16 -21.08 68.60
N ALA A 70 -14.45 -20.76 68.68
CA ALA A 70 -15.24 -20.24 67.56
C ALA A 70 -14.58 -19.06 66.81
N ALA A 71 -13.62 -18.36 67.46
CA ALA A 71 -12.79 -17.34 66.88
C ALA A 71 -11.81 -17.84 65.78
N SER A 72 -11.26 -19.05 65.88
CA SER A 72 -10.32 -19.58 64.86
C SER A 72 -11.03 -20.08 63.60
N GLU A 73 -12.26 -20.58 63.74
CA GLU A 73 -13.12 -20.91 62.58
C GLU A 73 -13.53 -19.67 61.78
N LEU A 74 -13.82 -18.56 62.46
CA LEU A 74 -14.14 -17.29 61.80
C LEU A 74 -12.95 -16.72 61.04
N SER A 75 -11.72 -16.79 61.60
CA SER A 75 -10.49 -16.40 60.89
C SER A 75 -10.27 -17.25 59.65
N ARG A 76 -10.42 -18.58 59.76
CA ARG A 76 -10.22 -19.52 58.66
C ARG A 76 -11.25 -19.36 57.54
N LYS A 77 -12.49 -18.99 57.88
CA LYS A 77 -13.53 -18.62 56.90
C LYS A 77 -13.19 -17.32 56.19
N ARG A 78 -12.64 -16.32 56.91
CA ARG A 78 -12.21 -15.03 56.33
C ARG A 78 -11.04 -15.20 55.36
N ASP A 79 -10.05 -16.01 55.70
CA ASP A 79 -8.90 -16.28 54.82
C ASP A 79 -9.33 -17.04 53.55
N ARG A 80 -10.26 -17.99 53.68
CA ARG A 80 -10.86 -18.67 52.53
C ARG A 80 -11.62 -17.71 51.63
N LEU A 81 -12.40 -16.80 52.21
CA LEU A 81 -13.13 -15.77 51.45
C LEU A 81 -12.15 -14.85 50.72
N LEU A 82 -11.10 -14.40 51.41
CA LEU A 82 -10.07 -13.53 50.84
C LEU A 82 -9.35 -14.22 49.67
N GLY A 83 -8.97 -15.49 49.84
CA GLY A 83 -8.37 -16.29 48.77
C GLY A 83 -9.30 -16.45 47.56
N LEU A 84 -10.60 -16.68 47.80
CA LEU A 84 -11.60 -16.83 46.73
C LEU A 84 -11.81 -15.51 45.98
N VAL A 85 -11.82 -14.38 46.69
CA VAL A 85 -11.86 -13.03 46.09
C VAL A 85 -10.64 -12.77 45.22
N ILE A 86 -9.44 -13.15 45.66
CA ILE A 86 -8.21 -12.99 44.88
C ILE A 86 -8.29 -13.81 43.59
N VAL A 87 -8.74 -15.07 43.66
CA VAL A 87 -8.89 -15.94 42.47
C VAL A 87 -9.97 -15.41 41.51
N ALA A 88 -11.10 -14.95 42.04
CA ALA A 88 -12.15 -14.37 41.22
C ALA A 88 -11.69 -13.08 40.52
N ALA A 89 -10.96 -12.22 41.24
CA ALA A 89 -10.41 -10.98 40.70
C ALA A 89 -9.36 -11.25 39.61
N SER A 90 -8.43 -12.18 39.84
CA SER A 90 -7.42 -12.54 38.83
C SER A 90 -8.05 -13.14 37.57
N PHE A 91 -9.06 -14.01 37.72
CA PHE A 91 -9.80 -14.56 36.59
C PHE A 91 -10.52 -13.48 35.77
N ALA A 92 -11.17 -12.52 36.44
CA ALA A 92 -11.83 -11.40 35.77
C ALA A 92 -10.83 -10.51 35.01
N VAL A 93 -9.64 -10.26 35.58
CA VAL A 93 -8.57 -9.52 34.91
C VAL A 93 -8.07 -10.27 33.67
N CYS A 94 -7.86 -11.59 33.75
CA CYS A 94 -7.46 -12.40 32.61
C CYS A 94 -8.51 -12.39 31.49
N LEU A 95 -9.81 -12.44 31.82
CA LEU A 95 -10.87 -12.31 30.83
C LEU A 95 -10.87 -10.93 30.17
N ALA A 96 -10.74 -9.85 30.95
CA ALA A 96 -10.67 -8.50 30.41
C ALA A 96 -9.48 -8.34 29.44
N LEU A 97 -8.31 -8.86 29.81
CA LEU A 97 -7.13 -8.87 28.92
C LEU A 97 -7.35 -9.73 27.67
N SER A 98 -8.02 -10.87 27.78
CA SER A 98 -8.32 -11.75 26.63
C SER A 98 -9.31 -11.09 25.66
N PHE A 99 -10.34 -10.40 26.16
CA PHE A 99 -11.27 -9.63 25.34
C PHE A 99 -10.58 -8.46 24.67
N TRP A 100 -9.77 -7.71 25.41
CA TRP A 100 -8.99 -6.61 24.86
C TRP A 100 -8.01 -7.09 23.77
N ALA A 101 -7.33 -8.22 24.00
CA ALA A 101 -6.45 -8.83 23.00
C ALA A 101 -7.22 -9.30 21.77
N LYS A 102 -8.41 -9.89 21.94
CA LYS A 102 -9.28 -10.32 20.84
C LYS A 102 -9.70 -9.14 19.98
N GLU A 103 -10.22 -8.08 20.60
CA GLU A 103 -10.67 -6.87 19.90
C GLU A 103 -9.52 -6.18 19.16
N LYS A 104 -8.31 -6.17 19.74
CA LYS A 104 -7.10 -5.67 19.07
C LYS A 104 -6.56 -6.60 17.97
N SER A 105 -6.92 -7.87 17.99
CA SER A 105 -6.43 -8.86 17.02
C SER A 105 -7.27 -8.95 15.74
N GLU A 106 -8.50 -8.44 15.77
CA GLU A 106 -9.37 -8.42 14.59
C GLU A 106 -8.77 -7.48 13.53
N PRO A 107 -8.52 -7.98 12.31
CA PRO A 107 -7.87 -7.19 11.28
C PRO A 107 -8.82 -6.08 10.82
N GLU A 108 -8.32 -4.84 10.79
CA GLU A 108 -9.01 -3.75 10.12
C GLU A 108 -9.18 -4.14 8.65
N THR A 109 -10.40 -4.47 8.27
CA THR A 109 -10.71 -4.99 6.94
C THR A 109 -10.83 -3.82 5.98
N SER A 110 -10.32 -3.99 4.75
CA SER A 110 -10.45 -2.98 3.71
C SER A 110 -11.92 -2.71 3.40
N GLU A 111 -12.39 -1.50 3.68
CA GLU A 111 -13.72 -1.04 3.28
C GLU A 111 -13.77 -0.87 1.75
N PRO A 112 -14.88 -1.23 1.08
CA PRO A 112 -15.03 -0.93 -0.34
C PRO A 112 -14.93 0.58 -0.58
N PRO A 113 -14.37 1.02 -1.71
CA PRO A 113 -14.27 2.43 -2.00
C PRO A 113 -15.67 3.06 -2.14
N GLY A 114 -15.80 4.29 -1.65
CA GLY A 114 -17.01 5.09 -1.83
C GLY A 114 -17.29 5.40 -3.31
N PRO A 115 -18.50 5.90 -3.62
CA PRO A 115 -18.83 6.31 -4.99
C PRO A 115 -17.94 7.48 -5.44
N PRO A 116 -17.76 7.68 -6.76
CA PRO A 116 -17.07 8.85 -7.28
C PRO A 116 -17.68 10.15 -6.78
N THR A 117 -16.84 11.11 -6.39
CA THR A 117 -17.24 12.41 -5.87
C THR A 117 -16.59 13.55 -6.63
N VAL A 118 -17.30 14.67 -6.72
CA VAL A 118 -16.76 15.93 -7.24
C VAL A 118 -16.36 16.91 -6.14
N ALA A 119 -16.68 16.58 -4.88
CA ALA A 119 -16.41 17.45 -3.75
C ALA A 119 -14.90 17.68 -3.58
N GLY A 120 -14.51 18.96 -3.52
CA GLY A 120 -13.11 19.34 -3.33
C GLY A 120 -12.22 19.26 -4.58
N ILE A 121 -12.77 18.94 -5.77
CA ILE A 121 -12.04 19.06 -7.03
C ILE A 121 -12.05 20.54 -7.46
N VAL A 122 -10.87 21.15 -7.53
CA VAL A 122 -10.73 22.56 -7.89
C VAL A 122 -10.73 22.70 -9.41
N GLY A 123 -11.68 23.46 -9.97
CA GLY A 123 -11.75 23.74 -11.42
C GLY A 123 -12.50 22.68 -12.26
N TYR A 124 -13.26 21.79 -11.63
CA TYR A 124 -14.00 20.73 -12.32
C TYR A 124 -15.07 21.28 -13.30
N PRO A 125 -15.24 20.69 -14.51
CA PRO A 125 -14.45 19.60 -15.09
C PRO A 125 -13.29 20.05 -16.00
N LYS A 126 -13.26 21.32 -16.43
CA LYS A 126 -12.42 21.76 -17.57
C LYS A 126 -11.05 22.33 -17.21
N GLU A 127 -10.92 22.91 -16.04
CA GLU A 127 -9.70 23.62 -15.62
C GLU A 127 -9.18 23.06 -14.30
N VAL A 128 -9.11 21.73 -14.22
CA VAL A 128 -8.81 21.07 -12.95
C VAL A 128 -7.35 21.26 -12.56
N ASP A 129 -7.13 21.86 -11.39
CA ASP A 129 -5.82 21.88 -10.74
C ASP A 129 -5.67 20.62 -9.88
N ALA A 130 -4.93 19.65 -10.40
CA ALA A 130 -4.73 18.38 -9.72
C ALA A 130 -3.89 18.50 -8.43
N VAL A 131 -3.02 19.51 -8.32
CA VAL A 131 -2.20 19.72 -7.12
C VAL A 131 -3.06 20.26 -5.98
N GLU A 132 -3.88 21.27 -6.25
CA GLU A 132 -4.84 21.80 -5.26
C GLU A 132 -5.90 20.75 -4.87
N THR A 133 -6.24 19.87 -5.80
CA THR A 133 -7.18 18.75 -5.59
C THR A 133 -6.61 17.63 -4.70
N LEU A 134 -5.28 17.61 -4.42
CA LEU A 134 -4.63 16.58 -3.61
C LEU A 134 -5.25 16.43 -2.21
N LYS A 135 -5.68 17.54 -1.59
CA LYS A 135 -6.31 17.51 -0.26
C LYS A 135 -7.61 16.69 -0.25
N ALA A 136 -8.41 16.81 -1.31
CA ALA A 136 -9.62 16.01 -1.46
C ALA A 136 -9.28 14.53 -1.69
N ALA A 137 -8.24 14.24 -2.50
CA ALA A 137 -7.77 12.88 -2.73
C ALA A 137 -7.32 12.18 -1.44
N ARG A 138 -6.59 12.89 -0.57
CA ARG A 138 -6.21 12.39 0.76
C ARG A 138 -7.42 12.02 1.61
N GLY A 139 -8.52 12.75 1.49
CA GLY A 139 -9.75 12.48 2.24
C GLY A 139 -10.48 11.21 1.82
N LEU A 140 -10.15 10.63 0.65
CA LEU A 140 -10.79 9.42 0.12
C LEU A 140 -10.07 8.12 0.48
N THR A 141 -8.93 8.19 1.15
CA THR A 141 -8.14 7.01 1.53
C THR A 141 -7.73 7.07 3.00
N ARG A 142 -7.60 5.91 3.63
CA ARG A 142 -7.01 5.79 4.98
C ARG A 142 -5.47 5.77 4.93
N ARG A 143 -4.86 5.61 3.75
CA ARG A 143 -3.40 5.55 3.58
C ARG A 143 -2.83 6.96 3.46
N LYS A 144 -1.95 7.34 4.40
CA LYS A 144 -1.53 8.74 4.57
C LYS A 144 -0.30 9.13 3.76
N ALA A 145 0.62 8.20 3.48
CA ALA A 145 1.88 8.52 2.84
C ALA A 145 1.69 8.66 1.32
N LEU A 146 1.86 9.88 0.80
CA LEU A 146 1.86 10.13 -0.63
C LEU A 146 3.12 9.50 -1.25
N ARG A 147 2.96 8.72 -2.32
CA ARG A 147 4.04 8.03 -3.03
C ARG A 147 4.29 8.58 -4.41
N GLY A 148 3.29 9.22 -5.00
CA GLY A 148 3.43 9.92 -6.25
C GLY A 148 2.12 10.43 -6.80
N ILE A 149 2.24 11.27 -7.82
CA ILE A 149 1.13 11.84 -8.57
C ILE A 149 1.44 11.63 -10.05
N VAL A 150 0.46 11.18 -10.82
CA VAL A 150 0.56 11.09 -12.28
C VAL A 150 -0.57 11.91 -12.87
N LEU A 151 -0.23 12.89 -13.70
CA LEU A 151 -1.16 13.73 -14.42
C LEU A 151 -0.97 13.46 -15.91
N GLU A 152 -2.03 13.10 -16.60
CA GLU A 152 -2.03 12.87 -18.05
C GLU A 152 -3.01 13.83 -18.70
N GLY A 153 -2.64 14.38 -19.85
CA GLY A 153 -3.50 15.35 -20.55
C GLY A 153 -3.37 16.78 -20.02
N VAL A 154 -2.25 17.16 -19.38
CA VAL A 154 -2.11 18.50 -18.79
C VAL A 154 -1.89 19.53 -19.90
N SER A 155 -2.80 20.50 -20.01
CA SER A 155 -2.71 21.59 -20.97
C SER A 155 -1.60 22.59 -20.61
N SER A 156 -1.22 23.46 -21.55
CA SER A 156 -0.19 24.49 -21.31
C SER A 156 -0.57 25.54 -20.25
N ALA A 157 -1.83 25.61 -19.86
CA ALA A 157 -2.30 26.39 -18.70
C ALA A 157 -1.88 25.76 -17.36
N GLY A 158 -1.50 24.48 -17.35
CA GLY A 158 -1.20 23.71 -16.15
C GLY A 158 -2.41 23.05 -15.52
N THR A 159 -3.50 22.91 -16.26
CA THR A 159 -4.77 22.33 -15.81
C THR A 159 -5.14 21.11 -16.64
N LEU A 160 -6.05 20.29 -16.10
CA LEU A 160 -6.64 19.14 -16.78
C LEU A 160 -8.07 19.46 -17.23
N ASP A 161 -8.40 19.15 -18.48
CA ASP A 161 -9.79 19.11 -18.94
C ASP A 161 -10.30 17.66 -18.92
N LEU A 162 -11.02 17.30 -17.86
CA LEU A 162 -11.55 15.94 -17.67
C LEU A 162 -12.67 15.56 -18.65
N SER A 163 -13.12 16.49 -19.50
CA SER A 163 -14.00 16.16 -20.62
C SER A 163 -13.25 15.47 -21.77
N GLU A 164 -11.93 15.61 -21.83
CA GLU A 164 -11.08 14.87 -22.76
C GLU A 164 -10.84 13.43 -22.27
N ALA A 165 -10.92 12.46 -23.17
CA ALA A 165 -10.77 11.04 -22.84
C ALA A 165 -9.37 10.67 -22.31
N THR A 166 -8.35 11.47 -22.66
CA THR A 166 -6.95 11.27 -22.26
C THR A 166 -6.61 11.93 -20.93
N ALA A 167 -7.46 12.84 -20.43
CA ALA A 167 -7.18 13.60 -19.23
C ALA A 167 -7.51 12.81 -17.96
N ARG A 168 -6.51 12.58 -17.11
CA ARG A 168 -6.70 11.91 -15.81
C ARG A 168 -5.62 12.31 -14.82
N ALA A 169 -5.95 12.24 -13.53
CA ALA A 169 -4.95 12.30 -12.46
C ALA A 169 -5.03 11.03 -11.60
N ARG A 170 -3.88 10.55 -11.15
CA ARG A 170 -3.75 9.43 -10.22
C ARG A 170 -2.84 9.81 -9.07
N PHE A 171 -3.36 9.73 -7.86
CA PHE A 171 -2.63 9.93 -6.61
C PHE A 171 -2.37 8.55 -6.00
N VAL A 172 -1.12 8.28 -5.64
CA VAL A 172 -0.74 6.98 -5.08
C VAL A 172 -0.43 7.14 -3.59
N PHE A 173 -1.15 6.41 -2.75
CA PHE A 173 -0.97 6.41 -1.31
C PHE A 173 -0.57 5.04 -0.78
N GLN A 174 0.21 5.03 0.29
CA GLN A 174 0.73 3.83 0.96
C GLN A 174 0.74 4.08 2.47
N SER A 175 0.72 3.02 3.27
CA SER A 175 0.88 3.12 4.73
C SER A 175 2.31 2.77 5.13
N GLU A 176 2.69 3.16 6.34
CA GLU A 176 3.94 2.71 6.94
C GLU A 176 3.91 1.19 7.23
N PRO A 177 5.07 0.56 7.47
CA PRO A 177 5.14 -0.89 7.74
C PRO A 177 4.25 -1.30 8.93
N GLY A 178 3.25 -2.13 8.67
CA GLY A 178 2.33 -2.65 9.69
C GLY A 178 1.12 -1.74 9.97
N GLU A 179 0.99 -0.61 9.27
CA GLU A 179 -0.13 0.32 9.44
C GLU A 179 -1.26 0.15 8.42
N GLY A 180 -2.45 0.55 8.84
CA GLY A 180 -3.65 0.63 8.01
C GLY A 180 -4.37 -0.70 7.82
N PRO A 181 -5.33 -0.75 6.88
CA PRO A 181 -6.11 -1.95 6.62
C PRO A 181 -5.21 -3.11 6.22
N GLN A 182 -5.49 -4.27 6.83
CA GLN A 182 -4.72 -5.50 6.67
C GLN A 182 -5.51 -6.50 5.83
N PRO A 183 -4.84 -7.40 5.10
CA PRO A 183 -5.53 -8.42 4.34
C PRO A 183 -6.37 -9.32 5.27
N PRO A 184 -7.54 -9.80 4.82
CA PRO A 184 -8.35 -10.74 5.58
C PRO A 184 -7.54 -11.95 6.04
N ARG A 185 -7.64 -12.31 7.31
CA ARG A 185 -6.99 -13.50 7.89
C ARG A 185 -7.88 -14.16 8.94
N GLU A 186 -7.60 -15.42 9.22
CA GLU A 186 -8.30 -16.16 10.27
C GLU A 186 -8.08 -15.49 11.63
N PRO A 187 -9.14 -15.36 12.46
CA PRO A 187 -9.01 -14.81 13.81
C PRO A 187 -7.95 -15.55 14.62
N GLY A 188 -7.16 -14.81 15.40
CA GLY A 188 -6.10 -15.38 16.25
C GLY A 188 -4.78 -15.71 15.52
N THR A 189 -4.66 -15.41 14.22
CA THR A 189 -3.41 -15.58 13.48
C THR A 189 -2.60 -14.29 13.40
N LEU A 190 -1.28 -14.40 13.54
CA LEU A 190 -0.36 -13.26 13.35
C LEU A 190 -0.14 -12.97 11.85
N PRO A 191 0.17 -11.72 11.49
CA PRO A 191 0.55 -11.39 10.12
C PRO A 191 1.76 -12.22 9.67
N LYS A 192 1.63 -12.94 8.55
CA LYS A 192 2.74 -13.73 7.97
C LYS A 192 3.89 -12.85 7.47
N ARG A 193 3.59 -11.60 7.11
CA ARG A 193 4.53 -10.61 6.59
C ARG A 193 4.08 -9.20 6.98
N VAL A 194 5.05 -8.30 7.16
CA VAL A 194 4.77 -6.87 7.29
C VAL A 194 4.35 -6.35 5.92
N THR A 195 3.20 -5.70 5.88
CA THR A 195 2.64 -5.09 4.67
C THR A 195 2.57 -3.59 4.87
N CYS A 196 2.70 -2.86 3.77
CA CYS A 196 2.55 -1.41 3.77
C CYS A 196 1.23 -1.00 3.11
N GLY A 197 0.64 -1.92 2.34
CA GLY A 197 -0.57 -1.74 1.56
C GLY A 197 -0.52 -0.55 0.59
N LYS A 198 -1.45 -0.47 -0.34
CA LYS A 198 -1.43 0.59 -1.36
C LYS A 198 -2.86 0.92 -1.79
N GLN A 199 -3.14 2.20 -1.96
CA GLN A 199 -4.40 2.64 -2.56
C GLN A 199 -4.14 3.78 -3.54
N ASN A 200 -4.73 3.67 -4.73
CA ASN A 200 -4.72 4.76 -5.69
C ASN A 200 -6.03 5.54 -5.54
N VAL A 201 -5.96 6.85 -5.72
CA VAL A 201 -7.13 7.71 -5.90
C VAL A 201 -7.05 8.28 -7.31
N VAL A 202 -8.07 8.03 -8.11
CA VAL A 202 -8.11 8.40 -9.53
C VAL A 202 -9.15 9.47 -9.75
N LEU A 203 -8.76 10.49 -10.48
CA LEU A 203 -9.60 11.55 -10.98
C LEU A 203 -9.80 11.37 -12.48
N ARG A 204 -11.06 11.28 -12.89
CA ARG A 204 -11.51 11.06 -14.28
C ARG A 204 -12.77 11.88 -14.56
N THR A 205 -13.33 11.77 -15.76
CA THR A 205 -14.56 12.48 -16.17
C THR A 205 -15.70 12.35 -15.16
N GLY A 206 -15.91 11.15 -14.58
CA GLY A 206 -16.96 10.90 -13.57
C GLY A 206 -16.67 11.42 -12.16
N GLY A 207 -15.58 12.17 -11.95
CA GLY A 207 -15.13 12.65 -10.64
C GLY A 207 -13.96 11.85 -10.08
N MET A 208 -13.70 12.05 -8.79
CA MET A 208 -12.61 11.43 -8.05
C MET A 208 -13.10 10.21 -7.27
N VAL A 209 -12.35 9.11 -7.32
CA VAL A 209 -12.72 7.86 -6.67
C VAL A 209 -11.46 7.15 -6.15
N ALA A 210 -11.54 6.55 -4.97
CA ALA A 210 -10.51 5.63 -4.50
C ALA A 210 -10.65 4.28 -5.22
N GLU A 211 -9.54 3.70 -5.65
CA GLU A 211 -9.52 2.30 -6.11
C GLU A 211 -9.63 1.35 -4.90
N PRO A 212 -10.02 0.08 -5.12
CA PRO A 212 -9.98 -0.92 -4.06
C PRO A 212 -8.61 -0.97 -3.39
N ASP A 213 -8.61 -1.02 -2.06
CA ASP A 213 -7.39 -1.04 -1.27
C ASP A 213 -6.61 -2.35 -1.49
N GLN A 214 -5.31 -2.23 -1.75
CA GLN A 214 -4.39 -3.35 -1.91
C GLN A 214 -3.68 -3.60 -0.58
N ALA A 215 -4.41 -4.15 0.40
CA ALA A 215 -3.91 -4.32 1.76
C ALA A 215 -2.68 -5.23 1.88
N ASP A 216 -2.52 -6.18 0.95
CA ASP A 216 -1.44 -7.15 0.96
C ASP A 216 -0.15 -6.67 0.27
N HIS A 217 -0.13 -5.41 -0.21
CA HIS A 217 0.99 -4.81 -0.92
C HIS A 217 2.27 -4.80 -0.06
N PRO A 218 3.39 -5.32 -0.58
CA PRO A 218 4.62 -5.45 0.18
C PRO A 218 5.25 -4.09 0.48
N CYS A 219 6.03 -4.02 1.55
CA CYS A 219 6.84 -2.86 1.84
C CYS A 219 8.05 -2.80 0.88
N PRO A 220 8.37 -1.62 0.31
CA PRO A 220 9.55 -1.47 -0.53
C PRO A 220 10.84 -1.65 0.30
N PRO A 221 11.94 -2.14 -0.31
CA PRO A 221 13.24 -2.18 0.35
C PRO A 221 13.70 -0.76 0.69
N GLY A 222 14.07 -0.52 1.94
CA GLY A 222 14.43 0.82 2.44
C GLY A 222 13.29 1.61 3.08
N GLY A 223 12.09 1.03 3.20
CA GLY A 223 10.96 1.63 3.92
C GLY A 223 10.11 2.60 3.10
N VAL A 224 9.02 3.07 3.70
CA VAL A 224 8.05 3.97 3.05
C VAL A 224 8.41 5.41 3.37
N GLU A 225 9.15 6.05 2.47
CA GLU A 225 9.44 7.48 2.60
C GLU A 225 8.38 8.36 1.92
N ALA A 226 7.48 8.96 2.69
CA ALA A 226 6.43 9.82 2.16
C ALA A 226 7.01 10.99 1.34
N LEU A 227 6.40 11.26 0.18
CA LEU A 227 6.66 12.49 -0.56
C LEU A 227 6.01 13.67 0.18
N PRO A 228 6.71 14.82 0.27
CA PRO A 228 6.11 16.03 0.81
C PRO A 228 5.00 16.52 -0.11
N GLU A 229 4.19 17.45 0.38
CA GLU A 229 3.21 18.10 -0.49
C GLU A 229 3.90 18.98 -1.52
N PRO A 230 3.61 18.78 -2.81
CA PRO A 230 4.27 19.53 -3.86
C PRO A 230 4.00 21.03 -3.71
N GLN A 231 5.07 21.83 -3.73
CA GLN A 231 4.97 23.30 -3.75
C GLN A 231 5.01 23.86 -5.18
N CYS A 232 5.51 23.08 -6.14
CA CYS A 232 5.50 23.46 -7.54
C CYS A 232 4.18 23.02 -8.20
N SER A 233 3.55 23.94 -8.93
CA SER A 233 2.35 23.65 -9.71
C SER A 233 2.68 23.14 -11.11
N ALA A 234 1.74 22.42 -11.72
CA ALA A 234 1.83 22.02 -13.12
C ALA A 234 1.97 23.23 -14.08
N ARG A 235 1.36 24.37 -13.72
CA ARG A 235 1.52 25.64 -14.43
C ARG A 235 2.97 26.15 -14.42
N ALA A 236 3.68 25.99 -13.30
CA ALA A 236 5.09 26.36 -13.20
C ALA A 236 5.98 25.45 -14.05
N LEU A 237 5.70 24.15 -14.11
CA LEU A 237 6.37 23.22 -15.02
C LEU A 237 6.15 23.59 -16.49
N TRP A 238 4.92 23.93 -16.87
CA TRP A 238 4.62 24.41 -18.22
C TRP A 238 5.29 25.73 -18.56
N LYS A 239 5.47 26.63 -17.59
CA LYS A 239 6.27 27.86 -17.78
C LYS A 239 7.72 27.54 -18.12
N LEU A 240 8.31 26.51 -17.50
CA LEU A 240 9.64 26.01 -17.85
C LEU A 240 9.65 25.32 -19.23
N ALA A 241 8.63 24.54 -19.54
CA ALA A 241 8.47 23.88 -20.83
C ALA A 241 8.43 24.88 -22.00
N ARG A 242 7.67 25.98 -21.86
CA ARG A 242 7.61 27.06 -22.87
C ARG A 242 8.95 27.73 -23.09
N ARG A 243 9.76 27.91 -22.04
CA ARG A 243 11.14 28.44 -22.18
C ARG A 243 12.05 27.49 -22.96
N ARG A 244 11.70 26.21 -23.06
CA ARG A 244 12.37 25.19 -23.88
C ARG A 244 11.70 24.99 -25.25
N HIS A 245 10.87 25.95 -25.69
CA HIS A 245 10.20 25.93 -26.98
C HIS A 245 9.25 24.74 -27.20
N ILE A 246 8.69 24.18 -26.12
CA ILE A 246 7.68 23.13 -26.22
C ILE A 246 6.34 23.77 -26.68
N PRO A 247 5.67 23.23 -27.71
CA PRO A 247 4.41 23.77 -28.22
C PRO A 247 3.30 23.82 -27.17
N SER A 248 2.50 24.89 -27.18
CA SER A 248 1.40 25.10 -26.21
C SER A 248 0.15 24.27 -26.50
N GLU A 249 0.00 23.79 -27.74
CA GLU A 249 -1.09 22.92 -28.19
C GLU A 249 -0.90 21.47 -27.74
N SER A 250 0.29 21.12 -27.22
CA SER A 250 0.58 19.77 -26.77
C SER A 250 0.02 19.50 -25.38
N ALA A 251 -0.43 18.27 -25.15
CA ALA A 251 -0.78 17.78 -23.83
C ALA A 251 0.42 17.08 -23.19
N ALA A 252 0.71 17.41 -21.92
CA ALA A 252 1.82 16.82 -21.20
C ALA A 252 1.38 15.70 -20.24
N ARG A 253 2.27 14.74 -20.05
CA ARG A 253 2.29 13.84 -18.90
C ARG A 253 3.25 14.40 -17.86
N ILE A 254 2.74 14.61 -16.64
CA ILE A 254 3.52 15.15 -15.53
C ILE A 254 3.47 14.17 -14.37
N GLU A 255 4.62 13.79 -13.85
CA GLU A 255 4.73 12.87 -12.70
C GLU A 255 5.43 13.55 -11.52
N TYR A 256 4.86 13.44 -10.33
CA TYR A 256 5.55 13.73 -9.08
C TYR A 256 5.97 12.42 -8.43
N TYR A 257 7.26 12.24 -8.20
CA TYR A 257 7.81 10.95 -7.79
C TYR A 257 9.04 11.12 -6.90
N ARG A 258 9.46 10.00 -6.29
CA ARG A 258 10.73 9.93 -5.57
C ARG A 258 11.86 9.58 -6.54
N ALA A 259 12.70 10.55 -6.86
CA ALA A 259 13.97 10.29 -7.54
C ALA A 259 15.05 9.90 -6.52
N LYS A 260 16.19 9.38 -7.00
CA LYS A 260 17.36 9.09 -6.15
C LYS A 260 17.84 10.31 -5.37
N ALA A 261 17.79 11.50 -5.99
CA ALA A 261 18.15 12.76 -5.33
C ALA A 261 17.10 13.26 -4.33
N GLY A 262 15.86 12.76 -4.37
CA GLY A 262 14.73 13.19 -3.53
C GLY A 262 13.45 13.46 -4.33
N PRO A 263 12.49 14.24 -3.80
CA PRO A 263 11.25 14.57 -4.49
C PRO A 263 11.49 15.32 -5.80
N ALA A 264 10.87 14.83 -6.88
CA ALA A 264 11.09 15.35 -8.22
C ALA A 264 9.82 15.32 -9.07
N TRP A 265 9.81 16.18 -10.08
CA TRP A 265 8.83 16.25 -11.13
C TRP A 265 9.42 15.74 -12.44
N ARG A 266 8.70 14.91 -13.18
CA ARG A 266 9.00 14.55 -14.56
C ARG A 266 7.97 15.21 -15.45
N PHE A 267 8.43 15.91 -16.48
CA PHE A 267 7.59 16.46 -17.53
C PHE A 267 7.92 15.73 -18.82
N GLU A 268 6.88 15.30 -19.54
CA GLU A 268 7.01 14.62 -20.82
C GLU A 268 5.85 15.01 -21.73
N VAL A 269 6.12 15.26 -23.01
CA VAL A 269 5.07 15.32 -24.04
C VAL A 269 5.08 13.98 -24.80
N PRO A 270 4.04 13.14 -24.64
CA PRO A 270 4.00 11.81 -25.27
C PRO A 270 4.24 11.88 -26.78
N GLY A 271 5.01 10.93 -27.31
CA GLY A 271 5.32 10.86 -28.74
C GLY A 271 6.37 11.88 -29.22
N THR A 272 7.01 12.62 -28.31
CA THR A 272 8.06 13.59 -28.65
C THR A 272 9.34 13.37 -27.84
N VAL A 273 10.41 14.07 -28.20
CA VAL A 273 11.67 14.09 -27.43
C VAL A 273 11.63 15.03 -26.23
N HIS A 274 10.53 15.78 -26.04
CA HIS A 274 10.42 16.80 -25.03
C HIS A 274 10.18 16.18 -23.65
N ARG A 275 11.27 15.96 -22.93
CA ARG A 275 11.26 15.48 -21.55
C ARG A 275 12.30 16.20 -20.70
N PHE A 276 11.96 16.47 -19.44
CA PHE A 276 12.91 16.98 -18.44
C PHE A 276 12.45 16.62 -17.03
N MET A 277 13.39 16.66 -16.08
CA MET A 277 13.11 16.34 -14.68
C MET A 277 13.53 17.50 -13.78
N MET A 278 12.70 17.87 -12.81
CA MET A 278 12.94 18.98 -11.90
C MET A 278 12.95 18.49 -10.45
N TYR A 279 14.00 18.82 -9.70
CA TYR A 279 14.17 18.53 -8.28
C TYR A 279 13.63 19.64 -7.38
N GLY A 280 13.18 19.24 -6.20
CA GLY A 280 12.95 20.13 -5.05
C GLY A 280 11.90 21.19 -5.35
N ASP A 281 10.79 20.80 -5.97
CA ASP A 281 9.71 21.69 -6.38
C ASP A 281 10.18 22.77 -7.37
N CYS A 282 10.70 22.33 -8.52
CA CYS A 282 11.07 23.21 -9.64
C CYS A 282 12.28 24.12 -9.39
N LYS A 283 13.16 23.77 -8.44
CA LYS A 283 14.37 24.54 -8.11
C LYS A 283 15.54 24.27 -9.05
N ARG A 284 15.76 22.99 -9.42
CA ARG A 284 16.93 22.56 -10.21
C ARG A 284 16.54 21.45 -11.17
N GLU A 285 17.13 21.41 -12.35
CA GLU A 285 16.97 20.29 -13.28
C GLU A 285 17.82 19.09 -12.85
N LEU A 286 17.26 17.88 -12.97
CA LEU A 286 17.98 16.63 -12.74
C LEU A 286 18.39 16.00 -14.06
N SER A 287 19.57 15.37 -14.06
CA SER A 287 20.09 14.62 -15.20
C SER A 287 20.75 13.31 -14.76
N GLY A 288 20.87 12.38 -15.70
CA GLY A 288 21.57 11.11 -15.51
C GLY A 288 21.03 10.28 -14.32
N PRO A 289 21.91 9.76 -13.44
CA PRO A 289 21.50 8.82 -12.38
C PRO A 289 20.69 9.48 -11.26
N GLU A 290 20.78 10.81 -11.08
CA GLU A 290 20.01 11.53 -10.05
C GLU A 290 18.49 11.51 -10.33
N ALA A 291 18.12 11.46 -11.61
CA ALA A 291 16.73 11.49 -12.08
C ALA A 291 16.03 10.10 -12.01
N GLN A 292 16.77 9.04 -11.70
CA GLN A 292 16.23 7.67 -11.65
C GLN A 292 15.16 7.54 -10.56
N GLY A 293 14.04 6.91 -10.92
CA GLY A 293 12.87 6.70 -10.06
C GLY A 293 11.57 6.66 -10.86
N SER A 294 10.48 6.25 -10.23
CA SER A 294 9.14 6.21 -10.83
C SER A 294 8.06 6.31 -9.77
N VAL A 295 6.84 6.64 -10.21
CA VAL A 295 5.65 6.46 -9.38
C VAL A 295 5.35 4.96 -9.27
N PRO A 296 5.17 4.41 -8.07
CA PRO A 296 4.94 2.98 -7.87
C PRO A 296 3.54 2.49 -8.28
#